data_AF-A0A183EDY5-F1
#
_entry.id   AF-A0A183EDY5-F1
#
_cell.length_a   1.000
_cell.length_b   1.000
_cell.length_c   1.000
_cell.angle_alpha   90.00
_cell.angle_beta   90.00
_cell.angle_gamma   90.00
#
_symmetry.space_group_name_H-M   'P 1'
#
loop_
_entity.id
_entity.type
_entity.pdbx_description
1 polymer ?
#
loop_
_entity_poly.entity_id
_entity_poly.type
_entity_poly.pdbx_seq_one_letter_code
_entity_poly.pdbx_strand_id
1 'polypeptide(L)'
;MTAKKELLATESSEEMNAVNEEATGHRQWIQFGSQFLLALYPSPYPKRIAQSSNTHCKWQHPPGNEIYRDGVLSFWEIDGIDEISYCRRLCLLSKLFLFSKTLHHEVETFLFYILTELTPEGHVLLGYFSKEKNPSKNNNLSCLLTLPSSQRTGFGKFLIDLSYKLSLRERKIGGPEHPLSDMGLITYRSYWKAVIISYIRKRRYLTNISVKGNLFAFSLVNLVYSVL
;
A
#
# COMPACT_ATOMS: atom_id res chain seq x y z
N MET A 1 -32.51 26.13 26.04
CA MET A 1 -31.77 26.35 24.76
C MET A 1 -30.29 26.55 25.08
N THR A 2 -29.67 25.63 25.84
CA THR A 2 -28.38 25.91 26.51
C THR A 2 -27.47 24.68 26.68
N ALA A 3 -27.81 23.52 26.11
CA ALA A 3 -26.97 22.31 26.22
C ALA A 3 -26.21 21.97 24.92
N LYS A 4 -26.41 22.75 23.83
CA LYS A 4 -25.80 22.47 22.51
C LYS A 4 -24.55 23.31 22.22
N LYS A 5 -24.17 24.24 23.13
CA LYS A 5 -23.01 25.14 22.96
C LYS A 5 -21.75 24.68 23.70
N GLU A 6 -21.85 23.80 24.69
CA GLU A 6 -20.68 23.32 25.46
C GLU A 6 -19.97 22.12 24.81
N LEU A 7 -20.68 21.31 23.99
CA LEU A 7 -20.08 20.18 23.28
C LEU A 7 -19.17 20.61 22.11
N LEU A 8 -19.48 21.74 21.46
CA LEU A 8 -18.69 22.27 20.33
C LEU A 8 -17.39 22.99 20.79
N ALA A 9 -17.34 23.46 22.03
CA ALA A 9 -16.15 24.11 22.59
C ALA A 9 -15.14 23.12 23.18
N THR A 10 -15.59 21.91 23.55
CA THR A 10 -14.74 20.83 24.07
C THR A 10 -14.06 20.05 22.94
N GLU A 11 -14.76 19.75 21.83
CA GLU A 11 -14.15 19.11 20.65
C GLU A 11 -13.02 19.96 20.02
N SER A 12 -13.21 21.28 19.93
CA SER A 12 -12.23 22.20 19.32
C SER A 12 -10.99 22.47 20.18
N SER A 13 -11.05 22.25 21.49
CA SER A 13 -9.89 22.41 22.38
C SER A 13 -9.09 21.10 22.53
N GLU A 14 -9.74 19.94 22.43
CA GLU A 14 -9.06 18.64 22.37
C GLU A 14 -8.39 18.40 21.01
N GLU A 15 -9.03 18.76 19.89
CA GLU A 15 -8.40 18.71 18.57
C GLU A 15 -7.22 19.68 18.46
N MET A 16 -7.33 20.89 19.03
CA MET A 16 -6.27 21.89 18.98
C MET A 16 -5.10 21.59 19.94
N ASN A 17 -5.35 20.82 21.01
CA ASN A 17 -4.29 20.26 21.86
C ASN A 17 -3.63 19.02 21.22
N ALA A 18 -4.37 18.19 20.50
CA ALA A 18 -3.80 17.07 19.73
C ALA A 18 -2.88 17.56 18.59
N VAL A 19 -3.26 18.65 17.92
CA VAL A 19 -2.43 19.29 16.88
C VAL A 19 -1.17 19.96 17.45
N ASN A 20 -1.21 20.44 18.71
CA ASN A 20 -0.03 21.03 19.36
C ASN A 20 0.93 20.00 19.99
N GLU A 21 0.46 18.80 20.38
CA GLU A 21 1.35 17.69 20.78
C GLU A 21 1.97 16.94 19.58
N GLU A 22 1.39 17.07 18.38
CA GLU A 22 1.89 16.44 17.14
C GLU A 22 3.22 17.01 16.61
N ALA A 23 3.72 18.13 17.16
CA ALA A 23 4.92 18.81 16.66
C ALA A 23 6.24 18.34 17.29
N THR A 24 6.23 17.48 18.32
CA THR A 24 7.47 16.94 18.93
C THR A 24 7.72 15.49 18.51
N GLY A 25 7.95 15.33 17.21
CA GLY A 25 8.22 14.04 16.56
C GLY A 25 9.44 13.32 17.12
N HIS A 26 9.23 12.42 18.07
CA HIS A 26 10.24 11.41 18.39
C HIS A 26 10.25 10.36 17.26
N ARG A 27 11.19 10.53 16.32
CA ARG A 27 11.58 9.47 15.40
C ARG A 27 11.99 8.26 16.24
N GLN A 28 11.18 7.21 16.18
CA GLN A 28 11.36 6.02 16.99
C GLN A 28 11.87 4.87 16.11
N TRP A 29 12.87 4.14 16.62
CA TRP A 29 13.26 2.87 16.02
C TRP A 29 12.30 1.77 16.45
N ILE A 30 11.79 1.03 15.48
CA ILE A 30 11.02 -0.20 15.71
C ILE A 30 11.83 -1.41 15.26
N GLN A 31 11.78 -2.50 16.00
CA GLN A 31 12.33 -3.78 15.58
C GLN A 31 11.24 -4.57 14.84
N PHE A 32 11.52 -4.98 13.61
CA PHE A 32 10.64 -5.79 12.78
C PHE A 32 11.42 -6.99 12.23
N GLY A 33 11.19 -8.16 12.82
CA GLY A 33 12.03 -9.33 12.57
C GLY A 33 13.49 -9.07 12.98
N SER A 34 14.42 -9.29 12.05
CA SER A 34 15.86 -9.02 12.22
C SER A 34 16.26 -7.57 11.92
N GLN A 35 15.32 -6.71 11.52
CA GLN A 35 15.59 -5.36 11.04
C GLN A 35 15.16 -4.29 12.04
N PHE A 36 15.89 -3.17 12.06
CA PHE A 36 15.48 -1.94 12.73
C PHE A 36 15.00 -0.93 11.70
N LEU A 37 13.76 -0.46 11.84
CA LEU A 37 13.13 0.49 10.93
C LEU A 37 12.91 1.81 11.67
N LEU A 38 13.25 2.92 11.04
CA LEU A 38 12.98 4.26 11.57
C LEU A 38 11.54 4.66 11.23
N ALA A 39 10.69 4.78 12.25
CA ALA A 39 9.35 5.32 12.08
C ALA A 39 9.44 6.79 11.65
N LEU A 40 8.73 7.14 10.56
CA LEU A 40 8.71 8.48 10.00
C LEU A 40 7.54 9.31 10.54
N TYR A 41 6.46 8.64 10.92
CA TYR A 41 5.22 9.25 11.38
C TYR A 41 4.70 8.53 12.64
N PRO A 42 3.94 9.23 13.49
CA PRO A 42 3.24 8.59 14.59
C PRO A 42 2.19 7.60 14.06
N SER A 43 2.00 6.51 14.79
CA SER A 43 0.94 5.53 14.58
C SER A 43 0.29 5.26 15.93
N PRO A 44 -1.05 5.10 16.03
CA PRO A 44 -1.75 4.78 17.27
C PRO A 44 -1.51 3.32 17.70
N TYR A 45 -0.31 2.80 17.44
CA TYR A 45 0.09 1.44 17.77
C TYR A 45 0.01 1.25 19.28
N PRO A 46 -0.86 0.36 19.79
CA PRO A 46 -0.99 0.18 21.23
C PRO A 46 0.34 -0.32 21.80
N LYS A 47 0.88 0.38 22.81
CA LYS A 47 2.16 0.02 23.46
C LYS A 47 2.19 -1.45 23.91
N ARG A 48 1.03 -2.02 24.25
CA ARG A 48 0.85 -3.42 24.67
C ARG A 48 1.08 -4.44 23.54
N ILE A 49 0.77 -4.10 22.28
CA ILE A 49 1.03 -4.96 21.12
C ILE A 49 2.51 -4.92 20.76
N ALA A 50 3.18 -3.77 20.91
CA ALA A 50 4.61 -3.63 20.65
C ALA A 50 5.48 -4.48 21.60
N GLN A 51 4.95 -4.85 22.77
CA GLN A 51 5.66 -5.59 23.82
C GLN A 51 5.25 -7.07 23.92
N SER A 52 4.25 -7.53 23.15
CA SER A 52 3.92 -8.96 23.16
C SER A 52 5.00 -9.72 22.39
N SER A 53 6.04 -10.12 23.11
CA SER A 53 7.01 -11.11 22.67
C SER A 53 6.25 -12.41 22.40
N ASN A 54 6.03 -12.70 21.11
CA ASN A 54 5.31 -13.90 20.72
C ASN A 54 6.32 -15.05 20.78
N THR A 55 6.55 -15.58 21.99
CA THR A 55 7.43 -16.74 22.23
C THR A 55 6.97 -17.99 21.47
N HIS A 56 5.74 -18.00 20.91
CA HIS A 56 5.21 -19.07 20.05
C HIS A 56 4.31 -18.56 18.91
N CYS A 57 4.82 -17.74 17.99
CA CYS A 57 4.12 -17.49 16.72
C CYS A 57 4.32 -18.70 15.77
N LYS A 58 3.24 -19.41 15.42
CA LYS A 58 3.27 -20.53 14.47
C LYS A 58 3.23 -20.10 13.00
N TRP A 59 2.88 -18.84 12.74
CA TRP A 59 2.72 -18.32 11.38
C TRP A 59 4.07 -18.04 10.75
N GLN A 60 4.33 -18.69 9.62
CA GLN A 60 5.53 -18.50 8.79
C GLN A 60 5.23 -17.82 7.45
N HIS A 61 3.97 -17.42 7.22
CA HIS A 61 3.56 -16.70 6.03
C HIS A 61 2.30 -15.87 6.31
N PRO A 62 1.94 -14.92 5.42
CA PRO A 62 0.69 -14.18 5.54
C PRO A 62 -0.53 -15.11 5.50
N PRO A 63 -1.58 -14.84 6.30
CA PRO A 63 -2.79 -15.67 6.32
C PRO A 63 -3.67 -15.34 5.11
N GLY A 64 -3.51 -16.07 4.01
CA GLY A 64 -4.29 -15.86 2.80
C GLY A 64 -3.86 -16.80 1.68
N ASN A 65 -4.35 -16.54 0.48
CA ASN A 65 -4.07 -17.37 -0.68
C ASN A 65 -2.80 -16.92 -1.39
N GLU A 66 -1.85 -17.82 -1.63
CA GLU A 66 -0.72 -17.55 -2.52
C GLU A 66 -1.23 -17.49 -3.98
N ILE A 67 -1.30 -16.30 -4.56
CA ILE A 67 -1.86 -16.08 -5.91
C ILE A 67 -0.79 -16.00 -7.00
N TYR A 68 0.48 -15.89 -6.61
CA TYR A 68 1.63 -15.86 -7.51
C TYR A 68 2.89 -16.30 -6.77
N ARG A 69 3.73 -17.07 -7.46
CA ARG A 69 5.05 -17.48 -6.99
C ARG A 69 6.04 -17.51 -8.14
N ASP A 70 7.20 -16.90 -7.95
CA ASP A 70 8.35 -16.97 -8.84
C ASP A 70 9.66 -17.02 -8.03
N GLY A 71 10.31 -18.17 -8.05
CA GLY A 71 11.46 -18.45 -7.20
C GLY A 71 11.13 -18.27 -5.71
N VAL A 72 11.79 -17.29 -5.10
CA VAL A 72 11.63 -16.92 -3.68
C VAL A 72 10.53 -15.87 -3.46
N LEU A 73 10.01 -15.24 -4.51
CA LEU A 73 9.02 -14.17 -4.38
C LEU A 73 7.60 -14.74 -4.47
N SER A 74 6.76 -14.34 -3.53
CA SER A 74 5.34 -14.76 -3.48
C SER A 74 4.42 -13.57 -3.21
N PHE A 75 3.27 -13.56 -3.89
CA PHE A 75 2.16 -12.67 -3.56
C PHE A 75 1.03 -13.42 -2.88
N TRP A 76 0.54 -12.84 -1.79
CA TRP A 76 -0.56 -13.35 -1.00
C TRP A 76 -1.76 -12.40 -1.12
N GLU A 77 -2.92 -12.94 -1.48
CA GLU A 77 -4.19 -12.24 -1.41
C GLU A 77 -4.86 -12.54 -0.08
N ILE A 78 -5.17 -11.47 0.66
CA ILE A 78 -5.81 -11.54 1.96
C ILE A 78 -7.06 -10.68 1.92
N ASP A 79 -8.19 -11.28 2.28
CA ASP A 79 -9.42 -10.53 2.50
C ASP A 79 -9.42 -9.92 3.91
N GLY A 80 -9.59 -8.60 4.00
CA GLY A 80 -9.66 -7.90 5.28
C GLY A 80 -10.86 -8.28 6.16
N ILE A 81 -11.93 -8.86 5.60
CA ILE A 81 -13.07 -9.37 6.38
C ILE A 81 -12.73 -10.71 7.05
N ASP A 82 -11.93 -11.54 6.38
CA ASP A 82 -11.52 -12.86 6.88
C ASP A 82 -10.39 -12.71 7.91
N GLU A 83 -9.48 -11.75 7.68
CA GLU A 83 -8.25 -11.57 8.47
C GLU A 83 -8.10 -10.19 9.11
N ILE A 84 -9.19 -9.71 9.74
CA ILE A 84 -9.30 -8.38 10.37
C ILE A 84 -8.09 -8.04 11.24
N SER A 85 -7.69 -8.96 12.12
CA SER A 85 -6.58 -8.75 13.06
C SER A 85 -5.23 -8.57 12.36
N TYR A 86 -4.96 -9.34 11.31
CA TYR A 86 -3.73 -9.24 10.53
C TYR A 86 -3.70 -7.91 9.76
N CYS A 87 -4.79 -7.60 9.07
CA CYS A 87 -4.90 -6.39 8.25
C CYS A 87 -4.85 -5.11 9.09
N ARG A 88 -5.46 -5.08 10.28
CA ARG A 88 -5.33 -3.94 11.22
C ARG A 88 -3.89 -3.73 11.68
N ARG A 89 -3.17 -4.80 12.04
CA ARG A 89 -1.74 -4.71 12.42
C ARG A 89 -0.87 -4.23 11.26
N LEU A 90 -1.14 -4.71 10.04
CA LEU A 90 -0.46 -4.24 8.83
C LEU A 90 -0.74 -2.75 8.58
N CYS A 91 -1.98 -2.30 8.75
CA CYS A 91 -2.35 -0.89 8.61
C CYS A 91 -1.64 0.01 9.65
N LEU A 92 -1.57 -0.43 10.90
CA LEU A 92 -0.86 0.28 11.97
C LEU A 92 0.65 0.35 11.70
N LEU A 93 1.26 -0.74 11.22
CA LEU A 93 2.66 -0.74 10.76
C LEU A 93 2.85 0.26 9.62
N SER A 94 1.92 0.29 8.67
CA SER A 94 2.01 1.16 7.50
C SER A 94 1.90 2.64 7.82
N LYS A 95 1.10 2.99 8.83
CA LYS A 95 0.93 4.38 9.28
C LYS A 95 2.26 5.01 9.72
N LEU A 96 3.21 4.20 10.20
CA LEU A 96 4.56 4.66 10.57
C LEU A 96 5.36 5.20 9.37
N PHE A 97 5.00 4.80 8.15
CA PHE A 97 5.71 5.14 6.91
C PHE A 97 4.84 5.89 5.89
N LEU A 98 3.53 5.96 6.11
CA LEU A 98 2.57 6.63 5.23
C LEU A 98 1.83 7.73 6.00
N PHE A 99 2.17 8.98 5.71
CA PHE A 99 1.54 10.14 6.35
C PHE A 99 0.03 10.16 6.16
N SER A 100 -0.43 10.02 4.91
CA SER A 100 -1.82 10.17 4.48
C SER A 100 -2.72 8.97 4.76
N LYS A 101 -2.27 7.96 5.52
CA LYS A 101 -3.11 6.81 5.85
C LYS A 101 -4.12 7.17 6.94
N THR A 102 -5.40 7.25 6.58
CA THR A 102 -6.52 7.59 7.48
C THR A 102 -7.26 6.33 7.96
N LEU A 103 -7.55 5.39 7.05
CA LEU A 103 -8.30 4.17 7.34
C LEU A 103 -7.40 3.03 7.83
N HIS A 104 -7.41 2.79 9.15
CA HIS A 104 -6.68 1.69 9.79
C HIS A 104 -7.56 0.74 10.62
N HIS A 105 -8.82 1.10 10.86
CA HIS A 105 -9.79 0.29 11.60
C HIS A 105 -10.80 -0.43 10.68
N GLU A 106 -11.16 0.19 9.55
CA GLU A 106 -12.07 -0.33 8.52
C GLU A 106 -11.29 -1.10 7.47
N VAL A 107 -10.94 -2.36 7.76
CA VAL A 107 -10.16 -3.22 6.86
C VAL A 107 -11.04 -4.16 6.04
N GLU A 108 -12.28 -4.38 6.47
CA GLU A 108 -13.26 -5.32 5.93
C GLU A 108 -13.66 -5.02 4.47
N THR A 109 -13.52 -3.76 4.06
CA THR A 109 -13.85 -3.27 2.70
C THR A 109 -12.68 -3.40 1.72
N PHE A 110 -11.52 -3.90 2.16
CA PHE A 110 -10.30 -3.99 1.38
C PHE A 110 -9.82 -5.43 1.17
N LEU A 111 -9.22 -5.66 0.01
CA LEU A 111 -8.27 -6.75 -0.24
C LEU A 111 -6.84 -6.22 -0.03
N PHE A 112 -5.98 -7.07 0.49
CA PHE A 112 -4.56 -6.79 0.70
C PHE A 112 -3.71 -7.77 -0.11
N TYR A 113 -2.77 -7.23 -0.88
CA TYR A 113 -1.86 -8.00 -1.72
C TYR A 113 -0.45 -7.88 -1.17
N ILE A 114 0.01 -8.91 -0.49
CA ILE A 114 1.25 -8.92 0.28
C ILE A 114 2.37 -9.53 -0.56
N LEU A 115 3.44 -8.77 -0.80
CA LEU A 115 4.67 -9.27 -1.40
C LEU A 115 5.61 -9.79 -0.31
N THR A 116 6.08 -11.01 -0.47
CA THR A 116 7.01 -11.66 0.45
C THR A 116 8.19 -12.30 -0.27
N GLU A 117 9.28 -12.46 0.46
CA GLU A 117 10.43 -13.29 0.09
C GLU A 117 10.51 -14.51 1.01
N LEU A 118 10.68 -15.70 0.42
CA LEU A 118 10.88 -16.94 1.14
C LEU A 118 12.33 -17.01 1.65
N THR A 119 12.46 -17.12 2.96
CA THR A 119 13.71 -17.33 3.71
C THR A 119 13.66 -18.67 4.46
N PRO A 120 14.78 -19.18 5.00
CA PRO A 120 14.77 -20.38 5.84
C PRO A 120 13.82 -20.28 7.05
N GLU A 121 13.56 -19.07 7.54
CA GLU A 121 12.67 -18.78 8.67
C GLU A 121 11.19 -18.62 8.27
N GLY A 122 10.90 -18.60 6.96
CA GLY A 122 9.56 -18.40 6.40
C GLY A 122 9.48 -17.20 5.45
N HIS A 123 8.27 -16.73 5.18
CA HIS A 123 8.00 -15.61 4.30
C HIS A 123 8.16 -14.28 5.02
N VAL A 124 9.14 -13.48 4.58
CA VAL A 124 9.41 -12.14 5.07
C VAL A 124 8.67 -11.11 4.23
N LEU A 125 7.94 -10.20 4.89
CA LEU A 125 7.24 -9.09 4.24
C LEU A 125 8.23 -8.14 3.55
N LEU A 126 8.01 -7.85 2.27
CA LEU A 126 8.77 -6.83 1.51
C LEU A 126 7.95 -5.56 1.29
N GLY A 127 6.63 -5.72 1.15
CA GLY A 127 5.70 -4.62 0.88
C GLY A 127 4.30 -5.15 0.59
N TYR A 128 3.36 -4.24 0.40
CA TYR A 128 2.00 -4.59 0.02
C TYR A 128 1.31 -3.43 -0.68
N PHE A 129 0.17 -3.73 -1.29
CA PHE A 129 -0.84 -2.72 -1.56
C PHE A 129 -2.23 -3.17 -1.10
N SER A 130 -3.11 -2.22 -0.81
CA SER A 130 -4.53 -2.48 -0.57
C SER A 130 -5.38 -2.04 -1.76
N LYS A 131 -6.52 -2.69 -1.93
CA LYS A 131 -7.51 -2.39 -2.98
C LYS A 131 -8.91 -2.50 -2.38
N GLU A 132 -9.70 -1.44 -2.51
CA GLU A 132 -11.12 -1.49 -2.15
C GLU A 132 -11.88 -2.53 -3.00
N LYS A 133 -12.74 -3.31 -2.35
CA LYS A 133 -13.58 -4.31 -3.03
C LYS A 133 -14.60 -3.65 -3.95
N ASN A 134 -15.19 -2.55 -3.48
CA ASN A 134 -16.26 -1.81 -4.15
C ASN A 134 -15.89 -0.32 -4.26
N PRO A 135 -14.93 0.03 -5.12
CA PRO A 135 -14.38 1.37 -5.12
C PRO A 135 -15.34 2.35 -5.80
N SER A 136 -15.54 3.52 -5.19
CA SER A 136 -16.41 4.59 -5.74
C SER A 136 -15.83 5.22 -7.02
N LYS A 137 -14.50 5.20 -7.13
CA LYS A 137 -13.73 5.53 -8.33
C LYS A 137 -13.09 4.24 -8.83
N ASN A 138 -12.72 4.12 -10.10
CA ASN A 138 -12.04 2.92 -10.60
C ASN A 138 -10.56 2.83 -10.12
N ASN A 139 -10.31 2.98 -8.83
CA ASN A 139 -8.99 2.85 -8.24
C ASN A 139 -8.63 1.37 -8.16
N ASN A 140 -7.45 0.99 -8.66
CA ASN A 140 -6.95 -0.38 -8.53
C ASN A 140 -5.94 -0.55 -7.40
N LEU A 141 -5.57 0.55 -6.75
CA LEU A 141 -4.62 0.61 -5.66
C LEU A 141 -4.98 1.79 -4.74
N SER A 142 -5.14 1.53 -3.45
CA SER A 142 -5.45 2.53 -2.42
C SER A 142 -4.19 2.90 -1.62
N CYS A 143 -3.65 1.96 -0.83
CA CYS A 143 -2.36 2.14 -0.15
C CYS A 143 -1.27 1.36 -0.88
N LEU A 144 -0.07 1.93 -1.03
CA LEU A 144 1.13 1.25 -1.50
C LEU A 144 2.27 1.46 -0.50
N LEU A 145 2.88 0.37 -0.03
CA LEU A 145 4.05 0.43 0.83
C LEU A 145 5.09 -0.60 0.38
N THR A 146 6.33 -0.16 0.27
CA THR A 146 7.51 -1.03 0.32
C THR A 146 8.23 -0.74 1.63
N LEU A 147 8.54 -1.77 2.41
CA LEU A 147 9.23 -1.59 3.69
C LEU A 147 10.56 -0.85 3.47
N PRO A 148 10.99 0.03 4.39
CA PRO A 148 12.20 0.84 4.20
C PRO A 148 13.44 0.04 3.80
N SER A 149 13.64 -1.13 4.39
CA SER A 149 14.75 -2.06 4.08
C SER A 149 14.70 -2.64 2.67
N SER A 150 13.51 -2.68 2.08
CA SER A 150 13.22 -3.26 0.77
C SER A 150 13.02 -2.20 -0.32
N GLN A 151 13.23 -0.91 -0.01
CA GLN A 151 13.10 0.16 -0.98
C GLN A 151 14.26 0.18 -1.97
N ARG A 152 14.04 0.79 -3.14
CA ARG A 152 15.03 0.94 -4.24
C ARG A 152 15.52 -0.37 -4.89
N THR A 153 14.94 -1.52 -4.54
CA THR A 153 15.22 -2.82 -5.19
C THR A 153 14.32 -3.12 -6.40
N GLY A 154 13.25 -2.34 -6.58
CA GLY A 154 12.26 -2.53 -7.66
C GLY A 154 10.91 -3.08 -7.20
N PHE A 155 10.77 -3.53 -5.94
CA PHE A 155 9.52 -4.11 -5.43
C PHE A 155 8.31 -3.16 -5.52
N GLY A 156 8.50 -1.85 -5.35
CA GLY A 156 7.42 -0.88 -5.56
C GLY A 156 6.83 -0.93 -6.97
N LYS A 157 7.67 -1.11 -8.00
CA LYS A 157 7.20 -1.29 -9.38
C LYS A 157 6.55 -2.65 -9.58
N PHE A 158 7.01 -3.68 -8.89
CA PHE A 158 6.44 -5.02 -8.97
C PHE A 158 5.02 -5.06 -8.37
N LEU A 159 4.82 -4.40 -7.23
CA LEU A 159 3.52 -4.19 -6.61
C LEU A 159 2.55 -3.46 -7.55
N ILE A 160 3.01 -2.40 -8.21
CA ILE A 160 2.23 -1.66 -9.21
C ILE A 160 1.92 -2.54 -10.43
N ASP A 161 2.87 -3.33 -10.93
CA ASP A 161 2.62 -4.22 -12.07
C ASP A 161 1.51 -5.23 -11.75
N LEU A 162 1.55 -5.85 -10.57
CA LEU A 162 0.49 -6.76 -10.15
C LEU A 162 -0.89 -6.08 -10.09
N SER A 163 -0.99 -4.86 -9.54
CA SER A 163 -2.28 -4.16 -9.48
C SER A 163 -2.88 -3.94 -10.88
N TYR A 164 -2.05 -3.63 -11.88
CA TYR A 164 -2.48 -3.54 -13.27
C TYR A 164 -2.83 -4.90 -13.89
N LYS A 165 -2.14 -5.99 -13.53
CA LYS A 165 -2.48 -7.35 -13.99
C LYS A 165 -3.83 -7.81 -13.45
N LEU A 166 -4.15 -7.48 -12.20
CA LEU A 166 -5.46 -7.75 -11.61
C LEU A 166 -6.55 -6.96 -12.34
N SER A 167 -6.34 -5.66 -12.57
CA SER A 167 -7.23 -4.82 -13.40
C SER A 167 -7.48 -5.41 -14.79
N LEU A 168 -6.42 -5.91 -15.45
CA LEU A 168 -6.53 -6.56 -16.76
C LEU A 168 -7.38 -7.84 -16.69
N ARG A 169 -7.18 -8.66 -15.66
CA ARG A 169 -7.96 -9.89 -15.43
C ARG A 169 -9.44 -9.58 -15.17
N GLU A 170 -9.72 -8.50 -14.44
CA GLU A 170 -11.06 -7.99 -14.17
C GLU A 170 -11.71 -7.26 -15.36
N ARG A 171 -10.94 -7.01 -16.43
CA ARG A 171 -11.34 -6.19 -17.58
C ARG A 171 -11.78 -4.77 -17.15
N LYS A 172 -11.17 -4.22 -16.10
CA LYS A 172 -11.43 -2.88 -15.56
C LYS A 172 -10.22 -1.97 -15.71
N ILE A 173 -10.42 -0.77 -16.26
CA ILE A 173 -9.37 0.25 -16.28
C ILE A 173 -9.25 0.80 -14.87
N GLY A 174 -8.03 0.94 -14.35
CA GLY A 174 -7.85 1.54 -13.04
C GLY A 174 -6.51 2.22 -12.83
N GLY A 175 -6.46 3.06 -11.80
CA GLY A 175 -5.28 3.83 -11.42
C GLY A 175 -5.08 3.86 -9.91
N PRO A 176 -3.97 4.47 -9.46
CA PRO A 176 -3.81 4.77 -8.05
C PRO A 176 -4.88 5.73 -7.56
N GLU A 177 -5.22 5.61 -6.28
CA GLU A 177 -5.91 6.65 -5.55
C GLU A 177 -5.07 7.94 -5.46
N HIS A 178 -5.74 9.09 -5.50
CA HIS A 178 -5.14 10.41 -5.38
C HIS A 178 -5.53 11.09 -4.06
N PRO A 179 -4.65 11.90 -3.46
CA PRO A 179 -3.30 12.23 -3.93
C PRO A 179 -2.25 11.14 -3.63
N LEU A 180 -1.28 10.99 -4.53
CA LEU A 180 -0.11 10.14 -4.32
C LEU A 180 0.92 10.86 -3.44
N SER A 181 1.71 10.10 -2.68
CA SER A 181 2.94 10.61 -2.06
C SER A 181 4.01 10.90 -3.12
N ASP A 182 4.99 11.75 -2.83
CA ASP A 182 6.09 12.05 -3.76
C ASP A 182 6.80 10.79 -4.25
N MET A 183 7.09 9.87 -3.32
CA MET A 183 7.70 8.57 -3.64
C MET A 183 6.78 7.71 -4.50
N GLY A 184 5.46 7.72 -4.21
CA GLY A 184 4.45 7.03 -5.01
C GLY A 184 4.43 7.57 -6.44
N LEU A 185 4.40 8.89 -6.61
CA LEU A 185 4.39 9.55 -7.91
C LEU A 185 5.65 9.23 -8.73
N ILE A 186 6.84 9.28 -8.12
CA ILE A 186 8.10 8.92 -8.78
C ILE A 186 8.06 7.45 -9.23
N THR A 187 7.58 6.55 -8.38
CA THR A 187 7.50 5.11 -8.68
C THR A 187 6.54 4.84 -9.83
N TYR A 188 5.33 5.42 -9.81
CA TYR A 188 4.34 5.30 -10.88
C TYR A 188 4.85 5.85 -12.21
N ARG A 189 5.43 7.06 -12.21
CA ARG A 189 6.05 7.65 -13.42
C ARG A 189 7.15 6.76 -14.00
N SER A 190 8.00 6.21 -13.14
CA SER A 190 9.07 5.31 -13.54
C SER A 190 8.52 3.99 -14.12
N TYR A 191 7.47 3.43 -13.51
CA TYR A 191 6.78 2.24 -14.01
C TYR A 191 6.15 2.49 -15.39
N TRP A 192 5.32 3.53 -15.53
CA TRP A 192 4.66 3.82 -16.81
C TRP A 192 5.67 4.09 -17.93
N LYS A 193 6.75 4.84 -17.65
CA LYS A 193 7.84 5.05 -18.61
C LYS A 193 8.42 3.72 -19.10
N ALA A 194 8.69 2.78 -18.19
CA ALA A 194 9.23 1.46 -18.54
C ALA A 194 8.25 0.64 -19.39
N VAL A 195 6.96 0.64 -19.04
CA VAL A 195 5.90 -0.06 -19.77
C VAL A 195 5.77 0.48 -21.21
N ILE A 196 5.74 1.80 -21.38
CA ILE A 196 5.67 2.44 -22.70
C ILE A 196 6.89 2.08 -23.55
N ILE A 197 8.10 2.22 -23.00
CA ILE A 197 9.32 1.89 -23.72
C ILE A 197 9.33 0.42 -24.13
N SER A 198 8.93 -0.49 -23.24
CA SER A 198 8.82 -1.92 -23.54
C SER A 198 7.83 -2.18 -24.68
N TYR A 199 6.68 -1.51 -24.68
CA TYR A 199 5.67 -1.64 -25.73
C TYR A 199 6.16 -1.15 -27.09
N ILE A 200 6.81 0.03 -27.13
CA ILE A 200 7.38 0.60 -28.36
C ILE A 200 8.49 -0.32 -28.89
N ARG A 201 9.40 -0.77 -28.01
CA ARG A 201 10.49 -1.69 -28.39
C ARG A 201 9.98 -2.99 -29.00
N LYS A 202 8.89 -3.56 -28.47
CA LYS A 202 8.24 -4.77 -29.03
C LYS A 202 7.62 -4.53 -30.41
N ARG A 203 7.35 -3.29 -30.80
CA ARG A 203 6.71 -2.88 -32.06
C ARG A 203 7.62 -2.05 -32.95
N ARG A 204 8.93 -2.06 -32.70
CA ARG A 204 9.93 -1.24 -33.42
C ARG A 204 9.98 -1.43 -34.94
N TYR A 205 9.36 -2.50 -35.46
CA TYR A 205 9.28 -2.80 -36.89
C TYR A 205 7.98 -2.32 -37.56
N LEU A 206 7.02 -1.82 -36.78
CA LEU A 206 5.78 -1.26 -37.31
C LEU A 206 6.00 0.20 -37.72
N THR A 207 5.48 0.58 -38.88
CA THR A 207 5.55 1.96 -39.39
C THR A 207 4.65 2.92 -38.59
N ASN A 208 3.59 2.40 -37.98
CA ASN A 208 2.66 3.14 -37.13
C ASN A 208 2.35 2.34 -35.87
N ILE A 209 2.36 3.01 -34.71
CA ILE A 209 2.03 2.43 -33.41
C ILE A 209 0.73 3.05 -32.91
N SER A 210 -0.33 2.25 -32.84
CA SER A 210 -1.60 2.67 -32.23
C SER A 210 -1.58 2.47 -30.72
N VAL A 211 -2.13 3.45 -30.01
CA VAL A 211 -2.34 3.44 -28.55
C VAL A 211 -3.67 2.79 -28.18
N LYS A 212 -4.59 2.56 -29.15
CA LYS A 212 -5.96 2.06 -28.92
C LYS A 212 -6.06 0.54 -28.67
N GLY A 213 -4.95 -0.18 -28.44
CA GLY A 213 -4.95 -1.63 -28.23
C GLY A 213 -5.33 -2.04 -26.81
N ASN A 214 -6.08 -3.15 -26.66
CA ASN A 214 -6.60 -3.70 -25.39
C ASN A 214 -5.56 -3.92 -24.26
N LEU A 215 -4.25 -4.05 -24.55
CA LEU A 215 -3.21 -4.14 -23.52
C LEU A 215 -2.70 -2.77 -23.04
N PHE A 216 -2.97 -1.72 -23.81
CA PHE A 216 -2.40 -0.38 -23.64
C PHE A 216 -3.35 0.56 -22.88
N ALA A 217 -4.66 0.34 -22.99
CA ALA A 217 -5.68 1.10 -22.27
C ALA A 217 -5.59 0.96 -20.74
N PHE A 218 -5.15 -0.19 -20.23
CA PHE A 218 -5.16 -0.43 -18.78
C PHE A 218 -4.01 0.26 -18.04
N SER A 219 -2.86 0.51 -18.67
CA SER A 219 -1.71 1.17 -18.04
C SER A 219 -1.62 2.68 -18.31
N LEU A 220 -2.26 3.20 -19.36
CA LEU A 220 -1.99 4.55 -19.88
C LEU A 220 -3.15 5.53 -19.85
N VAL A 221 -4.38 5.07 -19.58
CA VAL A 221 -5.51 6.01 -19.47
C VAL A 221 -5.21 7.10 -18.44
N ASN A 222 -4.43 6.82 -17.39
CA ASN A 222 -4.02 7.84 -16.41
C ASN A 222 -2.79 8.69 -16.80
N LEU A 223 -1.95 8.26 -17.75
CA LEU A 223 -0.78 9.04 -18.15
C LEU A 223 -1.20 10.28 -18.96
N VAL A 224 -2.22 10.15 -19.82
CA VAL A 224 -2.71 11.28 -20.63
C VAL A 224 -3.37 12.36 -19.75
N TYR A 225 -3.97 11.99 -18.62
CA TYR A 225 -4.60 12.93 -17.68
C TYR A 225 -3.69 13.44 -16.55
N SER A 226 -2.49 12.88 -16.37
CA SER A 226 -1.54 13.28 -15.30
C SER A 226 -0.27 13.98 -15.83
N VAL A 227 -0.10 14.05 -17.16
CA VAL A 227 1.05 14.68 -17.83
C VAL A 227 0.63 15.87 -18.71
N LEU A 228 -0.68 16.08 -18.89
CA LEU A 228 -1.29 17.32 -19.40
C LEU A 228 -2.07 17.97 -18.26
#